data_AF-A0A9D6MGU5-F1
#
_entry.id   AF-A0A9D6MGU5-F1
#
_cell.length_a   1.000
_cell.length_b   1.000
_cell.length_c   1.000
_cell.angle_alpha   90.00
_cell.angle_beta   90.00
_cell.angle_gamma   90.00
#
_symmetry.space_group_name_H-M   'P 1'
#
loop_
_entity.id
_entity.type
_entity.pdbx_description
1 polymer ?
#
loop_
_entity_poly.entity_id
_entity_poly.type
_entity_poly.pdbx_seq_one_letter_code
_entity_poly.pdbx_strand_id
1 'polypeptide(L)'
;MIAGEGTQLIHRPAKDIYEFVLDPERYKQADLKIAAVHSVTWHGDRAEIHYSGRFRGIATPAVRQIITVQPCRRIDVRSIPGSLAHLMSSFHGMFTLEELGDGDTRVFHREELVFRPPLKWIIEPLLRDWLADDTRQEVLRLKALLEATPNED
;
A
#
# COMPACT_ATOMS: atom_id res chain seq x y z
N MET A 1 -3.76 -14.42 10.26
CA MET A 1 -2.97 -13.32 9.69
C MET A 1 -2.19 -13.83 8.50
N ILE A 2 -2.25 -13.08 7.41
CA ILE A 2 -1.37 -13.20 6.25
C ILE A 2 -0.61 -11.89 6.09
N ALA A 3 0.59 -11.95 5.53
CA ALA A 3 1.42 -10.79 5.31
C ALA A 3 2.24 -10.95 4.03
N GLY A 4 2.56 -9.84 3.39
CA GLY A 4 3.53 -9.75 2.32
C GLY A 4 4.46 -8.57 2.56
N GLU A 5 5.69 -8.69 2.07
CA GLU A 5 6.68 -7.62 2.18
C GLU A 5 7.60 -7.60 0.98
N GLY A 6 8.14 -6.41 0.70
CA GLY A 6 9.09 -6.17 -0.37
C GLY A 6 10.09 -5.11 0.04
N THR A 7 11.31 -5.22 -0.48
CA THR A 7 12.35 -4.19 -0.33
C THR A 7 13.00 -3.96 -1.66
N GLN A 8 13.20 -2.70 -2.04
CA GLN A 8 13.93 -2.31 -3.25
C GLN A 8 14.80 -1.11 -2.96
N LEU A 9 15.92 -1.03 -3.66
CA LEU A 9 16.66 0.21 -3.85
C LEU A 9 16.05 0.91 -5.07
N ILE A 10 15.56 2.13 -4.91
CA ILE A 10 14.98 2.94 -5.98
C ILE A 10 15.90 4.14 -6.19
N HIS A 11 16.31 4.37 -7.43
CA HIS A 11 17.19 5.47 -7.84
C HIS A 11 16.42 6.79 -7.93
N ARG A 12 15.82 7.19 -6.80
CA ARG A 12 15.04 8.41 -6.62
C ARG A 12 15.13 8.91 -5.17
N PRO A 13 15.07 10.24 -4.96
CA PRO A 13 14.96 10.82 -3.62
C PRO A 13 13.72 10.29 -2.89
N ALA A 14 13.77 10.24 -1.55
CA ALA A 14 12.63 9.71 -0.78
C ALA A 14 11.38 10.56 -0.96
N LYS A 15 11.55 11.85 -1.26
CA LYS A 15 10.47 12.78 -1.58
C LYS A 15 9.63 12.30 -2.77
N ASP A 16 10.26 11.94 -3.89
CA ASP A 16 9.55 11.50 -5.11
C ASP A 16 8.73 10.23 -4.84
N ILE A 17 9.33 9.29 -4.12
CA ILE A 17 8.66 8.04 -3.73
C ILE A 17 7.50 8.34 -2.78
N TYR A 18 7.73 9.19 -1.78
CA TYR A 18 6.74 9.59 -0.79
C TYR A 18 5.53 10.25 -1.46
N GLU A 19 5.74 11.20 -2.36
CA GLU A 19 4.68 11.87 -3.10
C GLU A 19 3.94 10.90 -4.04
N PHE A 20 4.65 9.98 -4.69
CA PHE A 20 4.03 8.95 -5.52
C PHE A 20 3.12 8.01 -4.72
N VAL A 21 3.56 7.54 -3.55
CA VAL A 21 2.76 6.64 -2.69
C VAL A 21 1.54 7.37 -2.11
N LEU A 22 1.66 8.67 -1.84
CA LEU A 22 0.58 9.49 -1.29
C LEU A 22 -0.42 10.03 -2.32
N ASP A 23 -0.23 9.74 -3.61
CA ASP A 23 -1.20 9.95 -4.66
C ASP A 23 -1.87 8.62 -5.03
N PRO A 24 -3.03 8.26 -4.46
CA PRO A 24 -3.65 6.96 -4.69
C PRO A 24 -4.04 6.70 -6.15
N GLU A 25 -4.30 7.75 -6.93
CA GLU A 25 -4.65 7.62 -8.35
C GLU A 25 -3.45 7.26 -9.20
N ARG A 26 -2.26 7.75 -8.85
CA ARG A 26 -0.99 7.29 -9.44
C ARG A 26 -0.57 5.94 -8.85
N TYR A 27 -0.69 5.79 -7.53
CA TYR A 27 -0.20 4.64 -6.79
C TYR A 27 -0.86 3.32 -7.20
N LYS A 28 -2.14 3.34 -7.65
CA LYS A 28 -2.82 2.15 -8.18
C LYS A 28 -2.13 1.50 -9.40
N GLN A 29 -1.19 2.20 -10.04
CA GLN A 29 -0.34 1.64 -11.10
C GLN A 29 0.69 0.66 -10.51
N ALA A 30 1.13 0.87 -9.27
CA ALA A 30 1.99 -0.04 -8.51
C ALA A 30 1.16 -1.05 -7.70
N ASP A 31 0.14 -0.59 -6.97
CA ASP A 31 -0.78 -1.45 -6.21
C ASP A 31 -2.03 -1.78 -7.03
N LEU A 32 -1.95 -2.93 -7.72
CA LEU A 32 -3.02 -3.42 -8.59
C LEU A 32 -4.24 -3.95 -7.81
N LYS A 33 -4.18 -3.98 -6.47
CA LYS A 33 -5.32 -4.29 -5.62
C LYS A 33 -6.31 -3.13 -5.56
N ILE A 34 -5.87 -1.89 -5.81
CA ILE A 34 -6.72 -0.71 -5.83
C ILE A 34 -7.47 -0.67 -7.17
N ALA A 35 -8.79 -0.85 -7.13
CA ALA A 35 -9.62 -0.83 -8.34
C ALA A 35 -10.07 0.59 -8.72
N ALA A 36 -10.63 1.33 -7.77
CA ALA A 36 -11.02 2.73 -7.96
C ALA A 36 -10.98 3.49 -6.64
N VAL A 37 -10.39 4.68 -6.66
CA VAL A 37 -10.37 5.60 -5.51
C VAL A 37 -11.68 6.38 -5.52
N HIS A 38 -12.35 6.45 -4.38
CA HIS A 38 -13.63 7.16 -4.24
C HIS A 38 -13.44 8.54 -3.60
N SER A 39 -12.57 8.63 -2.60
CA SER A 39 -12.24 9.89 -1.95
C SER A 39 -10.94 9.80 -1.19
N VAL A 40 -10.25 10.94 -1.09
CA VAL A 40 -9.09 11.15 -0.22
C VAL A 40 -9.32 12.48 0.50
N THR A 41 -9.17 12.51 1.82
CA THR A 41 -9.34 13.73 2.60
C THR A 41 -8.19 13.87 3.60
N TRP A 42 -7.41 14.93 3.45
CA TRP A 42 -6.24 15.21 4.29
C TRP A 42 -6.59 16.08 5.49
N HIS A 43 -5.99 15.74 6.63
CA HIS A 43 -6.07 16.44 7.90
C HIS A 43 -4.67 16.47 8.52
N GLY A 44 -3.83 17.41 8.07
CA GLY A 44 -2.45 17.54 8.53
C GLY A 44 -1.59 16.35 8.11
N ASP A 45 -1.03 15.63 9.09
CA ASP A 45 -0.19 14.44 8.92
C ASP A 45 -0.98 13.13 8.74
N ARG A 46 -2.28 13.24 8.47
CA ARG A 46 -3.18 12.09 8.29
C ARG A 46 -4.11 12.30 7.11
N ALA A 47 -4.52 11.21 6.47
CA ALA A 47 -5.58 11.21 5.48
C ALA A 47 -6.57 10.08 5.73
N GLU A 48 -7.84 10.32 5.46
CA GLU A 48 -8.82 9.25 5.25
C GLU A 48 -8.93 8.95 3.76
N ILE A 49 -8.79 7.68 3.39
CA ILE A 49 -8.98 7.19 2.03
C ILE A 49 -10.13 6.19 1.98
N HIS A 50 -10.94 6.28 0.93
CA HIS A 50 -12.00 5.32 0.60
C HIS A 50 -11.80 4.83 -0.83
N TYR A 51 -11.70 3.51 -1.01
CA TYR A 51 -11.50 2.91 -2.34
C TYR A 51 -12.14 1.53 -2.45
N SER A 52 -12.42 1.11 -3.68
CA SER A 52 -12.81 -0.26 -4.02
C SER A 52 -11.58 -1.09 -4.35
N GLY A 53 -11.51 -2.30 -3.82
CA GLY A 53 -10.39 -3.21 -4.02
C GLY A 53 -10.73 -4.38 -4.94
N ARG A 54 -9.69 -5.11 -5.34
CA ARG A 54 -9.81 -6.41 -5.98
C ARG A 54 -8.68 -7.33 -5.53
N PHE A 55 -8.97 -8.58 -5.24
CA PHE A 55 -7.95 -9.61 -4.98
C PHE A 55 -8.03 -10.65 -6.08
N ARG A 56 -6.91 -10.91 -6.77
CA ARG A 56 -6.84 -11.87 -7.90
C ARG A 56 -7.94 -11.65 -8.95
N GLY A 57 -8.27 -10.39 -9.24
CA GLY A 57 -9.32 -10.01 -10.19
C GLY A 57 -10.76 -10.06 -9.65
N ILE A 58 -10.97 -10.53 -8.42
CA ILE A 58 -12.29 -10.56 -7.77
C ILE A 58 -12.49 -9.28 -6.97
N ALA A 59 -13.59 -8.56 -7.21
CA ALA A 59 -13.92 -7.35 -6.47
C ALA A 59 -14.08 -7.64 -4.97
N THR A 60 -13.54 -6.76 -4.13
CA THR A 60 -13.72 -6.79 -2.68
C THR A 60 -14.68 -5.69 -2.25
N PRO A 61 -15.29 -5.78 -1.06
CA PRO A 61 -16.00 -4.64 -0.49
C PRO A 61 -15.09 -3.40 -0.44
N ALA A 62 -15.69 -2.22 -0.64
CA ALA A 62 -14.96 -0.97 -0.50
C ALA A 62 -14.42 -0.81 0.92
N VAL A 63 -13.19 -0.30 1.03
CA VAL A 63 -12.46 -0.16 2.28
C VAL A 63 -12.26 1.30 2.61
N ARG A 64 -12.31 1.61 3.90
CA ARG A 64 -11.88 2.91 4.43
C ARG A 64 -10.64 2.72 5.27
N GLN A 65 -9.65 3.57 5.07
CA GLN A 65 -8.37 3.49 5.77
C GLN A 65 -7.90 4.88 6.22
N ILE A 66 -7.12 4.91 7.29
CA ILE A 66 -6.37 6.07 7.73
C ILE A 66 -4.93 5.88 7.29
N ILE A 67 -4.41 6.88 6.59
CA ILE A 67 -2.99 7.07 6.29
C ILE A 67 -2.44 8.01 7.36
N THR A 68 -1.30 7.67 7.97
CA THR A 68 -0.53 8.53 8.87
C THR A 68 0.89 8.63 8.34
N VAL A 69 1.45 9.83 8.31
CA VAL A 69 2.72 10.07 7.63
C VAL A 69 3.78 10.65 8.56
N GLN A 70 5.02 10.20 8.38
CA GLN A 70 6.23 10.90 8.78
C GLN A 70 6.92 11.33 7.47
N PRO A 71 6.98 12.63 7.16
CA PRO A 71 7.42 13.12 5.85
C PRO A 71 8.72 12.48 5.38
N CYS A 72 8.71 11.95 4.15
CA CYS A 72 9.84 11.29 3.48
C CYS A 72 10.52 10.15 4.26
N ARG A 73 9.87 9.60 5.30
CA ARG A 73 10.46 8.56 6.15
C ARG A 73 9.57 7.35 6.35
N ARG A 74 8.28 7.57 6.59
CA ARG A 74 7.35 6.49 6.92
C ARG A 74 5.91 6.83 6.55
N ILE A 75 5.19 5.83 6.05
CA ILE A 75 3.76 5.90 5.79
C ILE A 75 3.12 4.69 6.46
N ASP A 76 2.15 4.91 7.33
CA ASP A 76 1.36 3.86 7.97
C ASP A 76 -0.08 3.94 7.46
N VAL A 77 -0.65 2.79 7.08
CA VAL A 77 -2.02 2.70 6.57
C VAL A 77 -2.79 1.68 7.38
N ARG A 78 -3.97 2.03 7.89
CA ARG A 78 -4.78 1.14 8.75
C ARG A 78 -6.25 1.18 8.37
N SER A 79 -6.91 0.02 8.38
CA SER A 79 -8.38 -0.03 8.18
C SER A 79 -9.14 0.70 9.29
N ILE A 80 -10.17 1.47 8.91
CA ILE A 80 -11.09 2.13 9.86
C ILE A 80 -12.17 1.14 10.33
N PRO A 81 -12.41 1.03 11.65
CA PRO A 81 -13.52 0.24 12.19
C PRO A 81 -14.90 0.65 11.66
N GLY A 82 -15.84 -0.29 11.64
CA GLY A 82 -17.26 -0.01 11.32
C GLY A 82 -17.66 -0.12 9.85
N SER A 83 -16.72 -0.34 8.92
CA SER A 83 -17.03 -0.70 7.53
C SER A 83 -17.29 -2.20 7.36
N LEU A 84 -18.04 -2.60 6.33
CA LEU A 84 -18.25 -4.02 5.99
C LEU A 84 -16.92 -4.74 5.75
N ALA A 85 -16.00 -4.11 5.02
CA ALA A 85 -14.64 -4.62 4.83
C ALA A 85 -13.92 -4.82 6.17
N HIS A 86 -14.02 -3.83 7.07
CA HIS A 86 -13.41 -3.96 8.39
C HIS A 86 -14.06 -5.05 9.22
N LEU A 87 -15.34 -5.38 9.05
CA LEU A 87 -15.96 -6.51 9.75
C LEU A 87 -15.37 -7.85 9.27
N MET A 88 -15.04 -7.97 7.99
CA MET A 88 -14.45 -9.17 7.42
C MET A 88 -12.96 -9.32 7.77
N SER A 89 -12.21 -8.23 7.74
CA SER A 89 -10.76 -8.22 7.98
C SER A 89 -10.24 -6.87 8.45
N SER A 90 -9.20 -6.86 9.29
CA SER A 90 -8.40 -5.66 9.52
C SER A 90 -7.17 -5.64 8.62
N PHE A 91 -6.80 -4.45 8.16
CA PHE A 91 -5.62 -4.20 7.32
C PHE A 91 -4.62 -3.28 8.02
N HIS A 92 -3.34 -3.57 7.81
CA HIS A 92 -2.21 -2.71 8.17
C HIS A 92 -1.16 -2.75 7.06
N GLY A 93 -0.89 -1.59 6.45
CA GLY A 93 0.15 -1.39 5.46
C GLY A 93 1.20 -0.42 5.98
N MET A 94 2.44 -0.56 5.53
CA MET A 94 3.54 0.25 6.01
C MET A 94 4.64 0.41 4.98
N PHE A 95 5.08 1.65 4.76
CA PHE A 95 6.30 1.98 4.04
C PHE A 95 7.34 2.59 4.97
N THR A 96 8.61 2.25 4.76
CA THR A 96 9.75 3.05 5.24
C THR A 96 10.65 3.44 4.08
N LEU A 97 11.11 4.67 4.14
CA LEU A 97 11.98 5.31 3.15
C LEU A 97 13.28 5.69 3.86
N GLU A 98 14.39 5.08 3.44
CA GLU A 98 15.73 5.36 3.94
C GLU A 98 16.55 5.96 2.80
N GLU A 99 16.78 7.27 2.83
CA GLU A 99 17.67 7.93 1.87
C GLU A 99 19.11 7.47 2.08
N LEU A 100 19.74 7.07 0.98
CA LEU A 100 21.15 6.79 0.86
C LEU A 100 21.79 8.01 0.19
N GLY A 101 22.99 8.41 0.62
CA GLY A 101 23.56 9.75 0.39
C GLY A 101 23.83 10.17 -1.07
N ASP A 102 23.43 9.38 -2.07
CA ASP A 102 23.54 9.59 -3.52
C ASP A 102 22.20 9.96 -4.18
N GLY A 103 21.14 10.14 -3.40
CA GLY A 103 19.79 10.37 -3.93
C GLY A 103 19.04 9.08 -4.25
N ASP A 104 19.61 7.92 -3.91
CA ASP A 104 18.87 6.66 -3.89
C ASP A 104 18.10 6.50 -2.58
N THR A 105 17.01 5.73 -2.62
CA THR A 105 16.22 5.41 -1.43
C THR A 105 16.02 3.92 -1.33
N ARG A 106 16.32 3.35 -0.16
CA ARG A 106 15.86 2.01 0.20
C ARG A 106 14.42 2.10 0.67
N VAL A 107 13.54 1.47 -0.10
CA VAL A 107 12.10 1.38 0.17
C VAL A 107 11.79 0.00 0.71
N PHE A 108 11.18 -0.07 1.88
CA PHE A 108 10.55 -1.26 2.42
C PHE A 108 9.05 -1.05 2.46
N HIS A 109 8.27 -2.05 2.04
CA HIS A 109 6.82 -2.09 2.13
C HIS A 109 6.36 -3.40 2.75
N ARG A 110 5.36 -3.35 3.61
CA ARG A 110 4.69 -4.52 4.17
C ARG A 110 3.20 -4.31 4.29
N GLU A 111 2.45 -5.35 3.98
CA GLU A 111 1.01 -5.41 4.11
C GLU A 111 0.60 -6.59 4.98
N GLU A 112 -0.38 -6.38 5.85
CA GLU A 112 -0.91 -7.39 6.75
C GLU A 112 -2.43 -7.38 6.68
N LEU A 113 -3.01 -8.58 6.52
CA LEU A 113 -4.45 -8.80 6.58
C LEU A 113 -4.77 -9.84 7.67
N VAL A 114 -5.70 -9.49 8.54
CA VAL A 114 -6.23 -10.39 9.57
C VAL A 114 -7.71 -10.58 9.32
N PHE A 115 -8.06 -11.76 8.82
CA PHE A 115 -9.46 -12.12 8.57
C PHE A 115 -10.12 -12.64 9.85
N ARG A 116 -11.41 -12.33 10.03
CA ARG A 116 -12.19 -12.87 11.15
C ARG A 116 -12.79 -14.23 10.81
N PRO A 117 -13.01 -15.13 11.78
CA PRO A 117 -13.74 -16.37 11.54
C PRO A 117 -15.18 -16.09 11.04
N PRO A 118 -15.75 -16.93 10.16
CA PRO A 118 -15.14 -18.14 9.58
C PRO A 118 -14.25 -17.87 8.36
N LEU A 119 -14.29 -16.67 7.77
CA LEU A 119 -13.52 -16.27 6.57
C LEU A 119 -12.02 -16.57 6.71
N LYS A 120 -11.48 -16.38 7.92
CA LYS A 120 -10.11 -16.72 8.30
C LYS A 120 -9.66 -18.09 7.79
N TRP A 121 -10.48 -19.12 7.99
CA TRP A 121 -10.09 -20.50 7.71
C TRP A 121 -10.11 -20.85 6.22
N ILE A 122 -10.83 -20.07 5.42
CA ILE A 122 -11.02 -20.32 3.99
C ILE A 122 -10.10 -19.41 3.18
N ILE A 123 -10.06 -18.12 3.53
CA ILE A 123 -9.40 -17.08 2.74
C ILE A 123 -7.90 -17.00 3.05
N GLU A 124 -7.49 -17.10 4.32
CA GLU A 124 -6.08 -16.94 4.66
C GLU A 124 -5.18 -17.98 3.97
N PRO A 125 -5.52 -19.28 3.92
CA PRO A 125 -4.69 -20.25 3.19
C PRO A 125 -4.57 -19.97 1.69
N LEU A 126 -5.65 -19.48 1.06
CA LEU A 126 -5.69 -19.20 -0.38
C LEU A 126 -4.92 -17.93 -0.77
N LEU A 127 -4.96 -16.91 0.09
CA LEU A 127 -4.38 -15.60 -0.20
C LEU A 127 -2.98 -15.40 0.39
N ARG A 128 -2.49 -16.29 1.26
CA ARG A 128 -1.19 -16.12 1.93
C ARG A 128 -0.04 -15.91 0.96
N ASP A 129 0.16 -16.88 0.07
CA ASP A 129 1.31 -16.86 -0.85
C ASP A 129 1.10 -15.80 -1.94
N TRP A 130 -0.15 -15.60 -2.36
CA TRP A 130 -0.50 -14.55 -3.31
C TRP A 130 -0.20 -13.15 -2.75
N LEU A 131 -0.58 -12.85 -1.50
CA LEU A 131 -0.29 -11.56 -0.88
C LEU A 131 1.21 -11.36 -0.73
N ALA A 132 1.94 -12.40 -0.29
CA ALA A 132 3.38 -12.34 -0.17
C ALA A 132 4.08 -12.01 -1.50
N ASP A 133 3.65 -12.66 -2.58
CA ASP A 133 4.16 -12.38 -3.91
C ASP A 133 3.75 -11.00 -4.42
N ASP A 134 2.47 -10.63 -4.27
CA ASP A 134 1.97 -9.38 -4.83
C ASP A 134 2.57 -8.15 -4.15
N THR A 135 2.73 -8.12 -2.82
CA THR A 135 3.40 -7.00 -2.13
C THR A 135 4.85 -6.86 -2.59
N ARG A 136 5.57 -7.97 -2.82
CA ARG A 136 6.93 -7.93 -3.38
C ARG A 136 6.93 -7.36 -4.81
N GLN A 137 5.98 -7.77 -5.64
CA GLN A 137 5.84 -7.28 -7.02
C GLN A 137 5.37 -5.83 -7.08
N GLU A 138 4.59 -5.37 -6.11
CA GLU A 138 4.17 -3.97 -5.95
C GLU A 138 5.36 -3.05 -5.78
N VAL A 139 6.33 -3.39 -4.91
CA VAL A 139 7.55 -2.59 -4.75
C VAL A 139 8.42 -2.63 -6.02
N LEU A 140 8.43 -3.74 -6.76
CA LEU A 140 9.12 -3.82 -8.07
C LEU A 140 8.46 -2.93 -9.12
N ARG A 141 7.12 -2.89 -9.18
CA ARG A 141 6.35 -2.00 -10.07
C ARG A 141 6.57 -0.54 -9.70
N LEU A 142 6.55 -0.22 -8.41
CA LEU A 142 6.87 1.11 -7.88
C LEU A 142 8.24 1.57 -8.37
N LYS A 143 9.29 0.74 -8.20
CA LYS A 143 10.64 1.00 -8.73
C LYS A 143 10.61 1.30 -10.22
N ALA A 144 10.00 0.42 -11.01
CA ALA A 144 9.96 0.55 -12.45
C ALA A 144 9.25 1.85 -12.92
N LEU A 145 8.15 2.23 -12.26
CA LEU A 145 7.39 3.44 -12.61
C LEU A 145 8.17 4.73 -12.28
N LEU A 146 8.82 4.75 -11.12
CA LEU A 146 9.61 5.90 -10.68
C LEU A 146 10.90 6.08 -11.49
N GLU A 147 11.56 4.99 -11.86
CA GLU A 147 12.80 5.04 -12.65
C GLU A 147 12.56 5.23 -14.16
N ALA A 148 11.35 4.95 -14.65
CA ALA A 148 10.97 5.23 -16.04
C ALA A 148 10.57 6.69 -16.28
N THR A 149 10.18 7.42 -15.24
CA THR A 149 9.93 8.86 -15.33
C THR A 149 11.28 9.59 -15.30
N PRO A 150 11.51 10.69 -16.03
CA PRO A 150 12.69 11.56 -15.84
C PRO A 150 12.65 12.27 -14.48
N ASN A 151 13.79 12.64 -13.90
CA ASN A 151 13.80 13.61 -12.77
C ASN A 151 13.26 14.94 -13.32
N GLU A 152 12.21 15.49 -12.71
CA GLU A 152 11.89 16.89 -12.90
C GLU A 152 12.81 17.66 -11.94
N ASP A 153 13.89 18.23 -12.51
CA ASP A 153 14.83 19.12 -11.81
C ASP A 153 14.19 20.46 -11.42
#